data_AF-A0A832GRE1-F1
#
_entry.id   AF-A0A832GRE1-F1
#
_cell.length_a   1.000
_cell.length_b   1.000
_cell.length_c   1.000
_cell.angle_alpha   90.00
_cell.angle_beta   90.00
_cell.angle_gamma   90.00
#
_symmetry.space_group_name_H-M   'P 1'
#
loop_
_entity.id
_entity.type
_entity.pdbx_description
1 polymer ?
#
loop_
_entity_poly.entity_id
_entity_poly.type
_entity_poly.pdbx_seq_one_letter_code
_entity_poly.pdbx_strand_id
1 'polypeptide(L)'
;MSLKKERLPLFFVISILVASVALIATVAKELTELFFYAELISIATIYILISAIIPTLYPKKIHPEAIFFGGTAKPPYIYPKEVYSPPFALLEGKVKEEESL
;
A
#
# COMPACT_ATOMS: atom_id res chain seq x y z
N MET A 1 -6.69 11.18 14.88
CA MET A 1 -6.05 10.46 13.76
C MET A 1 -6.96 10.55 12.56
N SER A 2 -6.68 11.44 11.60
CA SER A 2 -7.54 11.64 10.43
C SER A 2 -7.38 10.45 9.47
N LEU A 3 -8.41 9.59 9.39
CA LEU A 3 -8.44 8.49 8.43
C LEU A 3 -8.45 9.09 7.02
N LYS A 4 -7.35 8.89 6.26
CA LYS A 4 -7.34 9.22 4.84
C LYS A 4 -8.45 8.40 4.17
N LYS A 5 -9.42 9.09 3.56
CA LYS A 5 -10.59 8.46 2.89
C LYS A 5 -10.17 7.37 1.89
N GLU A 6 -8.98 7.48 1.32
CA GLU A 6 -8.35 6.50 0.42
C GLU A 6 -8.17 5.10 1.03
N ARG A 7 -8.10 4.98 2.36
CA ARG A 7 -7.88 3.70 3.07
C ARG A 7 -9.17 3.07 3.60
N LEU A 8 -10.32 3.75 3.49
CA LEU A 8 -11.63 3.22 3.88
C LEU A 8 -11.94 1.83 3.30
N PRO A 9 -11.75 1.56 2.00
CA PRO A 9 -12.09 0.25 1.46
C PRO A 9 -11.21 -0.87 2.04
N LEU A 10 -9.96 -0.58 2.37
CA LEU A 10 -9.05 -1.56 2.98
C LEU A 10 -9.47 -1.91 4.41
N PHE A 11 -9.88 -0.92 5.22
CA PHE A 11 -10.43 -1.18 6.55
C PHE A 11 -11.72 -2.00 6.50
N PHE A 12 -12.59 -1.70 5.52
CA PHE A 12 -13.81 -2.46 5.31
C PHE A 12 -13.51 -3.94 4.98
N VAL A 13 -12.58 -4.20 4.07
CA VAL A 13 -12.20 -5.58 3.71
C VAL A 13 -11.53 -6.32 4.88
N ILE A 14 -10.69 -5.65 5.67
CA ILE A 14 -10.13 -6.24 6.89
C ILE A 14 -11.24 -6.60 7.88
N SER A 15 -12.24 -5.74 8.06
CA SER A 15 -13.36 -6.03 8.95
C SER A 15 -14.15 -7.27 8.51
N ILE A 16 -14.36 -7.44 7.20
CA ILE A 16 -15.00 -8.63 6.61
C ILE A 16 -14.15 -9.87 6.85
N LEU A 17 -12.84 -9.79 6.66
CA LEU A 17 -11.92 -10.90 6.87
C LEU A 17 -12.00 -11.39 8.32
N VAL A 18 -11.89 -10.47 9.28
CA VAL A 18 -11.94 -10.78 10.72
C VAL A 18 -13.31 -11.35 11.10
N ALA A 19 -14.40 -10.75 10.61
CA ALA A 19 -15.74 -11.24 10.87
C ALA A 19 -15.96 -12.65 10.30
N SER A 20 -15.51 -12.91 9.08
CA SER A 20 -15.68 -14.22 8.43
C SER A 20 -14.92 -15.31 9.19
N VAL A 21 -13.68 -15.03 9.64
CA VAL A 21 -12.91 -15.95 10.47
C VAL A 21 -13.60 -16.21 11.81
N ALA A 22 -14.11 -15.17 12.46
CA ALA A 22 -14.83 -15.30 13.72
C ALA A 22 -16.13 -16.11 13.58
N LEU A 23 -16.87 -15.93 12.48
CA LEU A 23 -18.10 -16.65 12.19
C LEU A 23 -17.87 -18.13 11.88
N ILE A 24 -16.77 -18.48 11.20
CA ILE A 24 -16.37 -19.89 11.05
C ILE A 24 -16.13 -20.54 12.41
N ALA A 25 -15.42 -19.85 13.31
CA ALA A 25 -15.06 -20.39 14.61
C ALA A 25 -16.25 -20.55 15.57
N THR A 26 -17.33 -19.77 15.39
CA THR A 26 -18.41 -19.66 16.38
C THR A 26 -19.78 -20.14 15.90
N VAL A 27 -20.07 -20.00 14.60
CA VAL A 27 -21.43 -20.18 14.05
C VAL A 27 -21.49 -21.29 13.01
N ALA A 28 -20.45 -21.47 12.18
CA ALA A 28 -20.49 -22.40 11.07
C ALA A 28 -20.68 -23.86 11.54
N LYS A 29 -21.83 -24.44 11.21
CA LYS A 29 -22.18 -25.82 11.56
C LYS A 29 -22.39 -26.68 10.32
N GLU A 30 -22.85 -26.07 9.23
CA GLU A 30 -23.11 -26.76 7.98
C GLU A 30 -21.97 -26.56 6.97
N LEU A 31 -21.82 -27.53 6.05
CA LEU A 31 -20.79 -27.49 5.02
C LEU A 31 -20.97 -26.28 4.09
N THR A 32 -22.21 -25.94 3.75
CA THR A 32 -22.53 -24.79 2.88
C THR A 32 -22.12 -23.46 3.52
N GLU A 33 -22.33 -23.31 4.83
CA GLU A 33 -21.91 -22.10 5.57
C GLU A 33 -20.39 -21.99 5.62
N LEU A 34 -19.70 -23.11 5.84
CA LEU A 34 -18.24 -23.14 5.88
C LEU A 34 -17.63 -22.76 4.53
N PHE A 35 -18.20 -23.25 3.41
CA PHE A 35 -17.79 -22.85 2.07
C PHE A 35 -18.02 -21.36 1.82
N PHE A 36 -19.17 -20.83 2.20
CA PHE A 36 -19.50 -19.41 2.03
C PHE A 36 -18.49 -18.49 2.75
N TYR A 37 -18.18 -18.78 4.02
CA TYR A 37 -17.20 -17.97 4.75
C TYR A 37 -15.77 -18.17 4.23
N ALA A 38 -15.41 -19.39 3.78
CA ALA A 38 -14.11 -19.63 3.16
C ALA A 38 -13.94 -18.82 1.86
N GLU A 39 -14.99 -18.70 1.04
CA GLU A 39 -14.99 -17.85 -0.15
C GLU A 39 -14.83 -16.38 0.20
N LEU A 40 -15.55 -15.88 1.21
CA LEU A 40 -15.39 -14.50 1.70
C LEU A 40 -13.95 -14.21 2.15
N ILE A 41 -13.33 -15.13 2.88
CA ILE A 41 -11.94 -15.03 3.31
C ILE A 41 -11.00 -14.99 2.09
N SER A 42 -11.23 -15.86 1.11
CA SER A 42 -10.44 -15.92 -0.13
C SER A 42 -10.48 -14.58 -0.88
N ILE A 43 -11.68 -14.03 -1.12
CA ILE A 43 -11.87 -12.76 -1.82
C ILE A 43 -11.21 -11.61 -1.06
N ALA A 44 -11.39 -11.55 0.26
CA ALA A 44 -10.79 -10.51 1.10
C ALA A 44 -9.25 -10.60 1.09
N THR A 45 -8.69 -11.80 1.15
CA THR A 45 -7.24 -12.02 1.11
C THR A 45 -6.65 -11.61 -0.23
N ILE A 46 -7.29 -11.99 -1.34
CA ILE A 46 -6.86 -11.59 -2.69
C ILE A 46 -6.90 -10.07 -2.84
N TYR A 47 -7.96 -9.41 -2.35
CA TYR A 47 -8.06 -7.96 -2.40
C TYR A 47 -6.93 -7.28 -1.63
N ILE A 48 -6.64 -7.74 -0.41
CA ILE A 48 -5.55 -7.19 0.42
C ILE A 48 -4.20 -7.38 -0.28
N LEU A 49 -3.96 -8.58 -0.84
CA LEU A 49 -2.73 -8.89 -1.56
C LEU A 49 -2.54 -7.97 -2.77
N ILE A 50 -3.56 -7.84 -3.62
CA ILE A 50 -3.51 -6.95 -4.80
C ILE A 50 -3.31 -5.50 -4.37
N SER A 51 -4.00 -5.06 -3.33
CA SER A 51 -3.88 -3.70 -2.79
C SER A 51 -2.48 -3.40 -2.24
N ALA A 52 -1.74 -4.42 -1.79
CA ALA A 52 -0.35 -4.29 -1.35
C ALA A 52 0.64 -4.38 -2.52
N ILE A 53 0.38 -5.23 -3.51
CA ILE A 53 1.25 -5.43 -4.68
C ILE A 53 1.21 -4.22 -5.61
N ILE A 54 0.01 -3.67 -5.90
CA ILE A 54 -0.16 -2.56 -6.86
C ILE A 54 0.77 -1.38 -6.51
N PRO A 55 0.75 -0.81 -5.29
CA PRO A 55 1.65 0.28 -4.94
C PRO A 55 3.13 -0.08 -5.07
N THR A 56 3.50 -1.36 -4.95
CA THR A 56 4.90 -1.81 -5.08
C THR A 56 5.34 -1.87 -6.54
N LEU A 57 4.44 -2.20 -7.46
CA LEU A 57 4.72 -2.32 -8.89
C LEU A 57 4.77 -0.97 -9.62
N TYR A 58 4.03 0.04 -9.15
CA TYR A 58 3.99 1.35 -9.79
C TYR A 58 5.04 2.30 -9.20
N PRO A 59 6.04 2.72 -10.00
CA PRO A 59 7.06 3.64 -9.51
C PRO A 59 6.46 5.03 -9.24
N LYS A 60 6.91 5.66 -8.17
CA LYS A 60 6.47 7.02 -7.80
C LYS A 60 7.35 8.06 -8.50
N LYS A 61 6.75 9.18 -8.89
CA LYS A 61 7.50 10.36 -9.34
C LYS A 61 8.32 10.89 -8.16
N ILE A 62 9.61 11.12 -8.39
CA ILE A 62 10.50 11.75 -7.42
C ILE A 62 11.16 12.95 -8.07
N HIS A 63 11.41 13.99 -7.28
CA HIS A 63 12.18 15.15 -7.70
C HIS A 63 13.63 14.75 -7.98
N PRO A 64 14.19 15.01 -9.18
CA PRO A 64 15.57 14.65 -9.51
C PRO A 64 16.58 15.22 -8.51
N GLU A 65 16.28 16.36 -7.88
CA GLU A 65 17.07 16.99 -6.84
C GLU A 65 17.34 16.05 -5.65
N ALA A 66 16.43 15.10 -5.36
CA ALA A 66 16.56 14.13 -4.28
C ALA A 66 17.46 12.91 -4.61
N ILE A 67 17.95 12.78 -5.84
CA ILE A 67 18.80 11.65 -6.28
C ILE A 67 20.20 12.14 -6.65
N PHE A 68 20.30 13.35 -7.22
CA PHE A 68 21.55 13.90 -7.71
C PHE A 68 22.18 14.88 -6.71
N PHE A 69 22.66 14.37 -5.57
CA PHE A 69 23.42 15.17 -4.58
C PHE A 69 24.91 15.35 -4.94
N GLY A 70 25.36 14.83 -6.09
CA GLY A 70 26.77 14.60 -6.40
C GLY A 70 27.58 15.77 -6.98
N GLY A 71 27.08 17.02 -7.02
CA GLY A 71 27.86 18.10 -7.60
C GLY A 71 27.30 19.50 -7.39
N THR A 72 28.12 20.35 -6.78
CA THR A 72 27.94 21.79 -6.59
C THR A 72 27.17 22.48 -7.73
N ALA A 73 26.02 23.05 -7.39
CA ALA A 73 25.32 24.14 -8.10
C ALA A 73 24.86 23.90 -9.55
N LYS A 74 24.81 22.66 -10.06
CA LYS A 74 24.27 22.40 -11.41
C LYS A 74 22.89 21.74 -11.33
N PRO A 75 21.87 22.28 -12.03
CA PRO A 75 20.56 21.64 -12.06
C PRO A 75 20.68 20.24 -12.68
N PRO A 76 19.85 19.27 -12.24
CA PRO A 76 19.84 17.93 -12.80
C PRO A 76 19.69 17.98 -14.33
N TYR A 77 20.49 17.20 -15.06
CA TYR A 77 20.39 17.11 -16.52
C TYR A 77 19.17 16.31 -16.99
N ILE A 78 18.32 15.87 -16.07
CA ILE A 78 17.13 15.07 -16.34
C ILE A 78 15.91 15.95 -16.10
N TYR A 79 14.95 15.89 -17.02
CA TYR A 79 13.72 16.65 -16.89
C TYR A 79 12.92 16.13 -15.67
N PRO A 80 12.43 17.01 -14.77
CA PRO A 80 11.79 16.59 -13.52
C PRO A 80 10.57 15.66 -13.69
N LYS A 81 9.97 15.62 -14.88
CA LYS A 81 8.81 14.74 -15.16
C LYS A 81 9.19 13.32 -15.57
N GLU A 82 10.48 13.05 -15.78
CA GLU A 82 10.98 11.77 -16.29
C GLU A 82 11.57 10.88 -15.19
N VAL A 83 11.67 11.39 -13.96
CA VAL A 83 12.28 10.67 -12.84
C VAL A 83 11.22 9.90 -12.06
N TYR A 84 11.33 8.58 -12.15
CA TYR A 84 10.52 7.64 -11.41
C TYR A 84 11.43 6.78 -10.54
N SER A 85 11.01 6.52 -9.31
CA SER A 85 11.72 5.67 -8.38
C SER A 85 10.78 4.60 -7.84
N PRO A 86 11.25 3.36 -7.67
CA PRO A 86 10.44 2.34 -7.05
C PRO A 86 10.11 2.73 -5.60
N PRO A 87 8.87 2.54 -5.14
CA PRO A 87 8.45 2.89 -3.79
C PRO A 87 8.92 1.81 -2.80
N PHE A 88 10.23 1.70 -2.60
CA PHE A 88 10.77 0.93 -1.49
C PHE A 88 10.87 1.83 -0.27
N ALA A 89 10.17 1.46 0.80
CA ALA A 89 10.15 2.17 2.08
C ALA A 89 11.56 2.44 2.68
N LEU A 90 12.57 1.66 2.27
CA LEU A 90 13.97 1.84 2.69
C LEU A 90 14.60 3.15 2.19
N LEU A 91 14.05 3.78 1.15
CA LEU A 91 14.56 5.05 0.60
C LEU A 91 13.73 6.27 1.03
N GLU A 92 12.52 6.06 1.55
CA GLU A 92 11.56 7.13 1.89
C GLU A 92 11.98 7.91 3.17
N GLY A 93 12.80 7.30 4.03
CA GLY A 93 13.26 7.88 5.29
C GLY A 93 14.30 9.00 5.16
N LYS A 94 14.97 9.14 4.01
CA LYS A 94 16.02 10.16 3.83
C LYS A 94 15.55 11.47 3.19
N VAL A 95 14.32 11.53 2.67
CA VAL A 95 13.85 12.71 1.91
C VAL A 95 13.07 13.71 2.78
N LYS A 96 12.54 13.29 3.93
CA LYS A 96 11.73 14.16 4.80
C LYS A 96 12.52 15.04 5.76
N GLU A 97 13.81 14.79 5.98
CA GLU A 97 14.61 15.57 6.94
C GLU A 97 15.12 16.90 6.37
N GLU A 98 15.07 17.11 5.05
CA GLU A 98 15.55 18.36 4.42
C GLU A 98 14.46 19.41 4.16
N GLU A 99 13.17 19.10 4.32
CA GLU A 99 12.08 20.08 4.19
C GLU A 99 11.81 20.90 5.48
N SER A 100 12.55 20.66 6.57
CA SER A 100 12.32 21.29 7.88
C SER A 100 13.46 22.17 8.43
N LEU A 101 14.42 22.56 7.58
CA LEU A 101 15.48 23.53 7.90
C LEU A 101 15.53 24.62 6.83
#